data_AF-A0A2N5AB84-F1
#
_entry.id   AF-A0A2N5AB84-F1
#
_cell.length_a   1.000
_cell.length_b   1.000
_cell.length_c   1.000
_cell.angle_alpha   90.00
_cell.angle_beta   90.00
_cell.angle_gamma   90.00
#
_symmetry.space_group_name_H-M   'P 1'
#
loop_
_entity.id
_entity.type
_entity.pdbx_description
1 polymer ?
#
loop_
_entity_poly.entity_id
_entity_poly.type
_entity_poly.pdbx_seq_one_letter_code
_entity_poly.pdbx_strand_id
1 'polypeptide(L)' 'MTAVKHAFTELPTIDIRDLAGDDLARRQAVADAIGRAAREVGFFYITGHGIDPALIAG' A
#
# COMPACT_ATOMS: atom_id res chain seq x y z
N MET A 1 -8.95 3.42 29.06
CA MET A 1 -7.80 2.52 28.85
C MET A 1 -7.46 2.51 27.37
N THR A 2 -6.30 3.02 26.99
CA THR A 2 -5.81 2.96 25.61
C THR A 2 -5.35 1.53 25.32
N ALA A 3 -5.88 0.89 24.28
CA ALA A 3 -5.43 -0.44 23.88
C ALA A 3 -3.95 -0.38 23.46
N VAL A 4 -3.13 -1.29 23.97
CA VAL A 4 -1.74 -1.45 23.52
C VAL A 4 -1.80 -2.01 22.10
N LYS A 5 -1.27 -1.28 21.12
CA LYS A 5 -1.07 -1.82 19.77
C LYS A 5 0.04 -2.87 19.83
N HIS A 6 -0.24 -4.08 19.37
CA HIS A 6 0.79 -5.11 19.19
C HIS A 6 1.77 -4.70 18.09
N ALA A 7 3.02 -5.14 18.21
CA ALA A 7 3.99 -4.98 17.13
C ALA A 7 3.58 -5.83 15.91
N PHE A 8 3.74 -5.28 14.71
CA PHE A 8 3.53 -6.01 13.46
C PHE A 8 4.64 -7.04 13.25
N THR A 9 4.34 -8.15 12.56
CA THR A 9 5.30 -9.23 12.31
C THR A 9 5.87 -9.24 10.90
N GLU A 10 5.26 -8.50 9.98
CA GLU A 10 5.69 -8.39 8.58
C GLU A 10 5.34 -7.02 7.99
N LEU A 11 6.01 -6.66 6.90
CA LEU A 11 5.69 -5.47 6.11
C LEU A 11 4.76 -5.86 4.95
N PRO A 12 3.55 -5.29 4.86
CA PRO A 12 2.65 -5.53 3.75
C PRO A 12 3.29 -5.09 2.43
N THR A 13 3.03 -5.85 1.36
CA THR A 13 3.31 -5.42 -0.01
C THR A 13 1.99 -5.21 -0.73
N ILE A 14 1.79 -4.01 -1.29
CA ILE A 14 0.53 -3.59 -1.92
C ILE A 14 0.78 -3.33 -3.40
N ASP A 15 -0.02 -3.95 -4.26
CA ASP A 15 -0.05 -3.60 -5.69
C ASP A 15 -0.97 -2.40 -5.91
N ILE A 16 -0.43 -1.35 -6.51
CA ILE A 16 -1.15 -0.08 -6.69
C ILE A 16 -1.60 0.20 -8.13
N ARG A 17 -1.49 -0.78 -9.05
CA ARG A 17 -1.88 -0.61 -10.46
C ARG A 17 -3.28 -0.02 -10.65
N ASP A 18 -4.22 -0.49 -9.85
CA ASP A 18 -5.62 -0.10 -9.98
C ASP A 18 -5.92 1.34 -9.53
N LEU A 19 -4.98 2.03 -8.83
CA LEU A 19 -5.17 3.45 -8.52
C LEU A 19 -5.28 4.32 -9.77
N ALA A 20 -4.60 3.94 -10.86
CA ALA A 20 -4.62 4.68 -12.11
C ALA A 20 -5.86 4.36 -12.98
N GLY A 21 -6.49 3.20 -12.82
CA GLY A 21 -7.57 2.71 -13.71
C GLY A 21 -8.97 3.24 -13.34
N ASP A 22 -9.90 3.33 -14.29
CA ASP A 22 -11.17 4.07 -14.11
C ASP A 22 -12.25 3.39 -13.26
N ASP A 23 -12.02 2.15 -12.82
CA ASP A 23 -12.94 1.44 -11.93
C ASP A 23 -12.81 1.96 -10.49
N LEU A 24 -13.83 2.70 -10.05
CA LEU A 24 -13.88 3.30 -8.72
C LEU A 24 -13.82 2.25 -7.59
N ALA A 25 -14.45 1.08 -7.77
CA ALA A 25 -14.45 0.06 -6.74
C ALA A 25 -13.04 -0.53 -6.55
N ARG A 26 -12.31 -0.72 -7.66
CA ARG A 26 -10.92 -1.19 -7.61
C ARG A 26 -9.97 -0.14 -7.05
N ARG A 27 -10.14 1.14 -7.43
CA ARG A 27 -9.41 2.26 -6.81
C ARG A 27 -9.62 2.29 -5.29
N GLN A 28 -10.87 2.16 -4.85
CA GLN A 28 -11.21 2.18 -3.42
C GLN A 28 -10.59 1.00 -2.67
N ALA A 29 -10.61 -0.21 -3.24
CA ALA A 29 -10.01 -1.39 -2.61
C ALA A 29 -8.50 -1.21 -2.33
N VAL A 30 -7.76 -0.62 -3.26
CA VAL A 30 -6.33 -0.30 -3.06
C VAL A 30 -6.16 0.79 -2.00
N ALA A 31 -6.97 1.86 -2.05
CA ALA A 31 -6.92 2.94 -1.07
C ALA A 31 -7.19 2.42 0.36
N ASP A 32 -8.13 1.49 0.52
CA ASP A 32 -8.43 0.85 1.79
C ASP A 32 -7.27 -0.01 2.29
N ALA A 33 -6.59 -0.74 1.40
CA ALA A 33 -5.40 -1.52 1.74
C ALA A 33 -4.26 -0.61 2.24
N ILE A 34 -3.98 0.48 1.53
CA ILE A 34 -2.99 1.49 1.94
C ILE A 34 -3.39 2.09 3.30
N GLY A 35 -4.66 2.45 3.45
CA GLY A 35 -5.19 3.05 4.67
C GLY A 35 -5.08 2.12 5.88
N ARG A 36 -5.30 0.81 5.72
CA ARG A 36 -5.08 -0.18 6.78
C ARG A 36 -3.59 -0.31 7.14
N ALA A 37 -2.74 -0.53 6.14
CA ALA A 37 -1.30 -0.68 6.37
C ALA A 37 -0.69 0.55 7.06
N ALA A 38 -1.08 1.77 6.66
CA ALA A 38 -0.62 3.00 7.28
C ALA A 38 -1.06 3.15 8.75
N ARG A 39 -2.28 2.71 9.12
CA ARG A 39 -2.81 2.85 10.50
C ARG A 39 -2.35 1.75 11.44
N GLU A 40 -2.15 0.54 10.91
CA GLU A 40 -1.84 -0.66 11.68
C GLU A 40 -0.33 -0.91 11.77
N VAL A 41 0.40 -0.73 10.66
CA VAL A 41 1.84 -1.02 10.56
C VAL A 41 2.68 0.27 10.51
N GLY A 42 2.21 1.28 9.77
CA GLY A 42 2.91 2.54 9.55
C GLY A 42 3.89 2.54 8.37
N PHE A 43 4.20 1.36 7.82
CA PHE A 43 5.06 1.16 6.66
C PHE A 43 4.54 0.01 5.77
N PHE A 44 4.84 0.05 4.48
CA PHE A 44 4.53 -0.99 3.51
C PHE A 44 5.39 -0.81 2.24
N TYR A 45 5.59 -1.89 1.48
CA TYR A 45 6.14 -1.84 0.12
C TYR A 45 5.01 -1.65 -0.90
N ILE A 46 5.34 -1.04 -2.04
CA ILE A 46 4.42 -0.94 -3.17
C ILE A 46 5.00 -1.63 -4.40
N THR A 47 4.13 -2.21 -5.22
CA THR A 47 4.45 -2.73 -6.56
C THR A 47 3.48 -2.14 -7.56
N GLY A 48 3.78 -2.25 -8.86
CA GLY A 48 2.83 -1.79 -9.88
C GLY A 48 2.69 -0.27 -9.97
N HIS A 49 3.67 0.47 -9.45
CA HIS A 49 3.69 1.93 -9.39
C HIS A 49 3.92 2.62 -10.77
N GLY A 50 4.22 1.86 -11.82
CA GLY A 50 4.37 2.39 -13.18
C GLY A 50 5.62 3.25 -13.42
N ILE A 51 6.58 3.24 -12.49
CA ILE A 51 7.87 3.92 -12.68
C ILE A 51 8.75 2.98 -13.49
N ASP A 52 9.26 3.49 -14.61
CA ASP A 52 10.17 2.74 -15.49
C ASP A 52 11.43 2.31 -14.69
N PRO A 53 11.75 1.00 -14.67
CA PRO A 53 12.96 0.50 -14.00
C PRO A 53 14.25 1.19 -14.43
N ALA A 54 14.35 1.69 -15.67
CA ALA A 54 15.52 2.41 -16.14
C ALA A 54 15.75 3.73 -15.40
N LEU A 55 14.70 4.37 -14.89
CA LEU A 55 14.80 5.59 -14.07
C LEU A 55 15.32 5.30 -12.65
N ILE A 56 15.28 4.05 -12.22
CA ILE A 56 15.75 3.60 -10.89
C ILE A 56 17.19 3.06 -10.98
N ALA A 57 17.56 2.49 -12.14
CA ALA A 57 18.79 1.73 -12.31
C ALA A 57 20.10 2.54 -12.20
N GLY A 58 20.06 3.86 -12.46
CA GLY A 58 21.24 4.75 -12.36
C GLY A 58 22.22 4.64 -13.52
#